data_AF-A0A929F9M3-F1
#
_entry.id   AF-A0A929F9M3-F1
#
_cell.length_a   1.000
_cell.length_b   1.000
_cell.length_c   1.000
_cell.angle_alpha   90.00
_cell.angle_beta   90.00
_cell.angle_gamma   90.00
#
_symmetry.space_group_name_H-M   'P 1'
#
loop_
_entity.id
_entity.type
_entity.pdbx_description
1 polymer ?
#
loop_
_entity_poly.entity_id
_entity_poly.type
_entity_poly.pdbx_seq_one_letter_code
_entity_poly.pdbx_strand_id
1 'polypeptide(L)'
;MNLRSIDLLLVISDPSARGILTAKRISELTKPLAIEIKEKHLIVNRTPDPLPEELYAKIKETTESTDLPLAGILSSSDELIHQELSGKSYLSLDDDGAVIQQAYEIFSKIIK
;
A
#
# COMPACT_ATOMS: atom_id res chain seq x y z
N MET A 1 -10.84 -17.93 -16.51
CA MET A 1 -9.40 -17.93 -16.18
C MET A 1 -9.30 -18.08 -14.67
N ASN A 2 -8.90 -19.23 -14.13
CA ASN A 2 -8.71 -19.33 -12.68
C ASN A 2 -7.34 -18.73 -12.35
N LEU A 3 -7.33 -17.63 -11.62
CA LEU A 3 -6.10 -17.06 -11.06
C LEU A 3 -5.58 -18.05 -10.02
N ARG A 4 -4.52 -18.79 -10.35
CA ARG A 4 -3.94 -19.83 -9.48
C ARG A 4 -2.59 -19.44 -8.91
N SER A 5 -1.88 -18.52 -9.56
CA SER A 5 -0.55 -18.08 -9.15
C SER A 5 -0.39 -16.57 -9.33
N ILE A 6 0.25 -15.92 -8.37
CA ILE A 6 0.59 -14.50 -8.37
C ILE A 6 2.06 -14.36 -7.97
N ASP A 7 2.87 -13.68 -8.78
CA ASP A 7 4.26 -13.39 -8.40
C ASP A 7 4.31 -12.35 -7.28
N LEU A 8 3.54 -11.27 -7.41
CA LEU A 8 3.52 -10.17 -6.44
C LEU A 8 2.08 -9.73 -6.15
N LEU A 9 1.64 -9.88 -4.90
CA LEU A 9 0.37 -9.33 -4.41
C LEU A 9 0.61 -8.04 -3.64
N LEU A 10 0.20 -6.91 -4.22
CA LEU A 10 0.15 -5.64 -3.51
C LEU A 10 -1.26 -5.41 -2.97
N VAL A 11 -1.35 -5.19 -1.66
CA VAL A 11 -2.59 -4.83 -0.99
C VAL A 11 -2.49 -3.38 -0.56
N ILE A 12 -3.28 -2.51 -1.19
CA ILE A 12 -3.30 -1.08 -0.88
C ILE A 12 -4.48 -0.77 0.03
N SER A 13 -4.19 -0.15 1.17
CA SER A 13 -5.18 0.28 2.16
C SER A 13 -5.19 1.80 2.28
N ASP A 14 -6.35 2.40 2.52
CA ASP A 14 -6.45 3.74 3.11
C ASP A 14 -6.00 3.72 4.59
N PRO A 15 -5.73 4.87 5.25
CA PRO A 15 -5.16 4.92 6.59
C PRO A 15 -6.24 4.74 7.69
N SER A 16 -7.30 3.99 7.40
CA SER A 16 -8.35 3.67 8.36
C SER A 16 -8.15 2.29 8.98
N ALA A 17 -8.58 2.13 10.22
CA ALA A 17 -8.58 0.83 10.89
C ALA A 17 -9.36 -0.25 10.11
N ARG A 18 -10.42 0.16 9.39
CA ARG A 18 -11.22 -0.73 8.55
C ARG A 18 -10.48 -1.12 7.27
N GLY A 19 -9.78 -0.18 6.63
CA GLY A 19 -8.92 -0.46 5.48
C GLY A 19 -7.84 -1.47 5.83
N ILE A 20 -7.12 -1.22 6.93
CA ILE A 20 -6.02 -2.09 7.39
C ILE A 20 -6.54 -3.49 7.74
N LEU A 21 -7.69 -3.59 8.43
CA LEU A 21 -8.34 -4.88 8.71
C LEU A 21 -8.79 -5.59 7.42
N THR A 22 -9.21 -4.85 6.41
CA THR A 22 -9.58 -5.42 5.11
C THR A 22 -8.35 -5.96 4.39
N ALA A 23 -7.21 -5.27 4.45
CA ALA A 23 -5.96 -5.75 3.88
C ALA A 23 -5.52 -7.09 4.51
N LYS A 24 -5.65 -7.22 5.84
CA LYS A 24 -5.46 -8.49 6.57
C LYS A 24 -6.33 -9.61 6.00
N ARG A 25 -7.64 -9.36 5.87
CA ARG A 25 -8.60 -10.35 5.34
C ARG A 25 -8.27 -10.76 3.91
N ILE A 26 -7.85 -9.83 3.06
CA ILE A 26 -7.41 -10.13 1.70
C ILE A 26 -6.22 -11.10 1.73
N SER A 27 -5.19 -10.83 2.56
CA SER A 27 -4.05 -11.76 2.70
C SER A 27 -4.49 -13.13 3.18
N GLU A 28 -5.39 -13.19 4.17
CA GLU A 28 -5.88 -14.47 4.72
C GLU A 28 -6.72 -15.27 3.71
N LEU A 29 -7.49 -14.61 2.83
CA LEU A 29 -8.31 -15.24 1.80
C LEU A 29 -7.49 -15.98 0.72
N THR A 30 -6.22 -15.63 0.56
CA THR A 30 -5.33 -16.28 -0.43
C THR A 30 -5.15 -17.78 -0.14
N LYS A 31 -5.17 -18.16 1.15
CA LYS A 31 -5.02 -19.54 1.63
C LYS A 31 -6.22 -20.44 1.28
N PRO A 32 -7.46 -20.14 1.70
CA PRO A 32 -8.63 -20.98 1.36
C PRO A 32 -8.93 -21.00 -0.14
N LEU A 33 -8.54 -19.98 -0.89
CA LEU A 33 -8.67 -19.95 -2.35
C LEU A 33 -7.57 -20.73 -3.08
N ALA A 34 -6.59 -21.30 -2.35
CA ALA A 34 -5.45 -22.01 -2.89
C ALA A 34 -4.70 -21.21 -3.98
N ILE A 35 -4.53 -19.90 -3.74
CA ILE A 35 -3.76 -19.02 -4.62
C ILE A 35 -2.30 -19.08 -4.17
N GLU A 36 -1.42 -19.50 -5.08
CA GLU A 36 0.01 -19.49 -4.84
C GLU A 36 0.55 -18.07 -5.00
N ILE A 37 1.18 -17.53 -3.95
CA ILE A 37 1.73 -16.16 -3.96
C ILE A 37 3.20 -16.24 -3.60
N LYS A 38 4.08 -15.71 -4.47
CA LYS A 38 5.53 -15.68 -4.18
C LYS A 38 5.87 -14.57 -3.20
N GLU A 39 5.37 -13.35 -3.43
CA GLU A 39 5.59 -12.20 -2.56
C GLU A 39 4.29 -11.42 -2.34
N LYS A 40 4.13 -10.85 -1.14
CA LYS A 40 2.99 -9.97 -0.83
C LYS A 40 3.40 -8.82 0.06
N HIS A 41 2.79 -7.66 -0.16
CA HIS A 41 3.10 -6.45 0.58
C HIS A 41 1.87 -5.59 0.84
N LEU A 42 1.83 -4.98 2.02
CA LEU A 42 0.91 -3.89 2.36
C LEU A 42 1.53 -2.54 1.96
N ILE A 43 0.73 -1.68 1.35
CA ILE A 43 1.00 -0.25 1.22
C ILE A 43 -0.16 0.50 1.85
N VAL A 44 0.13 1.41 2.78
CA VAL A 44 -0.90 2.28 3.37
C VAL A 44 -0.83 3.64 2.71
N ASN A 45 -1.84 3.94 1.91
CA ASN A 45 -1.91 5.14 1.09
C ASN A 45 -2.65 6.27 1.81
N ARG A 46 -2.34 7.51 1.43
CA ARG A 46 -2.96 8.76 1.93
C ARG A 46 -2.85 8.92 3.45
N THR A 47 -1.76 8.46 4.07
CA THR A 47 -1.54 8.62 5.51
C THR A 47 -1.36 10.10 5.86
N PRO A 48 -1.82 10.55 7.05
CA PRO A 48 -1.40 11.84 7.58
C PRO A 48 0.12 11.88 7.75
N ASP A 49 0.68 13.08 7.61
CA ASP A 49 2.09 13.35 7.88
C ASP A 49 2.18 14.52 8.87
N PRO A 50 2.63 14.32 10.13
CA PRO A 50 3.23 13.09 10.66
C PRO A 50 2.23 11.93 10.86
N LEU A 51 2.74 10.69 10.76
CA LEU A 51 1.95 9.47 10.98
C LEU A 51 1.54 9.35 12.46
N PRO A 52 0.23 9.27 12.79
CA PRO A 52 -0.21 9.09 14.17
C PRO A 52 0.25 7.76 14.77
N GLU A 53 0.68 7.76 16.04
CA GLU A 53 1.18 6.56 16.72
C GLU A 53 0.14 5.42 16.76
N GLU A 54 -1.13 5.74 16.97
CA GLU A 54 -2.23 4.76 16.99
C GLU A 54 -2.40 4.06 15.63
N LEU A 55 -2.24 4.82 14.54
CA LEU A 55 -2.28 4.28 13.18
C LEU A 55 -1.07 3.38 12.93
N TYR A 56 0.13 3.82 13.33
CA TYR A 56 1.34 3.01 13.22
C TYR A 56 1.22 1.70 14.00
N ALA A 57 0.70 1.74 15.24
CA ALA A 57 0.45 0.56 16.04
C ALA A 57 -0.52 -0.42 15.33
N LYS A 58 -1.56 0.09 14.66
CA LYS A 58 -2.52 -0.75 13.93
C LYS A 58 -1.91 -1.43 12.71
N ILE A 59 -1.06 -0.70 11.97
CA ILE A 59 -0.31 -1.24 10.84
C ILE A 59 0.63 -2.34 11.34
N LYS A 60 1.39 -2.07 12.40
CA LYS A 60 2.33 -3.02 13.01
C LYS A 60 1.63 -4.31 13.47
N GLU A 61 0.57 -4.20 14.25
CA GLU A 61 -0.25 -5.34 14.70
C GLU A 61 -0.71 -6.22 13.52
N THR A 62 -1.11 -5.59 12.43
CA THR A 62 -1.57 -6.29 11.23
C THR A 62 -0.42 -7.02 10.54
N THR A 63 0.72 -6.36 10.37
CA THR A 63 1.90 -6.94 9.70
C THR A 63 2.57 -8.03 10.52
N GLU A 64 2.50 -7.98 11.86
CA GLU A 64 3.04 -9.02 12.75
C GLU A 64 2.11 -10.23 12.89
N SER A 65 0.80 -10.03 12.72
CA SER A 65 -0.21 -11.10 12.82
C SER A 65 -0.56 -11.76 11.48
N THR A 66 0.05 -11.31 10.38
CA THR A 66 -0.20 -11.83 9.04
C THR A 66 1.11 -12.02 8.28
N ASP A 67 1.06 -12.79 7.21
CA ASP A 67 2.15 -12.92 6.24
C ASP A 67 2.16 -11.75 5.22
N LEU A 68 1.63 -10.58 5.59
CA LEU A 68 1.54 -9.38 4.76
C LEU A 68 2.46 -8.27 5.30
N PRO A 69 3.77 -8.28 4.99
CA PRO A 69 4.71 -7.28 5.45
C PRO A 69 4.40 -5.88 4.86
N LEU A 70 4.67 -4.82 5.63
CA LEU A 70 4.58 -3.45 5.15
C LEU A 70 5.74 -3.15 4.21
N ALA A 71 5.45 -2.75 2.96
CA ALA A 71 6.48 -2.20 2.07
C ALA A 71 6.69 -0.70 2.28
N GLY A 72 5.65 0.03 2.66
CA GLY A 72 5.75 1.41 3.11
C GLY A 72 4.41 2.13 3.18
N ILE A 73 4.49 3.43 3.42
CA ILE A 73 3.35 4.34 3.50
C ILE A 73 3.49 5.43 2.44
N LEU A 74 2.37 5.91 1.92
CA LEU A 74 2.31 7.09 1.05
C LEU A 74 1.50 8.16 1.78
N SER A 75 2.08 9.34 1.97
CA SER A 75 1.37 10.44 2.62
C SER A 75 0.26 11.00 1.73
N SER A 76 -0.71 11.68 2.33
CA SER A 76 -1.66 12.51 1.59
C SER A 76 -0.91 13.63 0.86
N SER A 77 -1.30 13.92 -0.38
CA SER A 77 -0.72 15.01 -1.18
C SER A 77 -1.81 15.87 -1.79
N ASP A 78 -1.82 17.14 -1.43
CA ASP A 78 -2.70 18.15 -2.02
C ASP A 78 -2.38 18.35 -3.51
N GLU A 79 -1.12 18.24 -3.88
CA GLU A 79 -0.70 18.33 -5.29
C GLU A 79 -1.35 17.24 -6.13
N LEU A 80 -1.33 15.98 -5.66
CA LEU A 80 -1.99 14.87 -6.35
C LEU A 80 -3.50 15.09 -6.46
N ILE A 81 -4.14 15.58 -5.40
CA ILE A 81 -5.58 15.91 -5.40
C ILE A 81 -5.86 17.02 -6.43
N HIS A 82 -5.08 18.10 -6.45
CA HIS A 82 -5.23 19.17 -7.42
C HIS A 82 -4.99 18.70 -8.86
N GLN A 83 -4.03 17.81 -9.07
CA GLN A 83 -3.73 17.25 -10.39
C GLN A 83 -4.87 16.35 -10.90
N GLU A 84 -5.42 15.49 -10.04
CA GLU A 84 -6.60 14.68 -10.30
C GLU A 84 -7.79 15.57 -10.71
N LEU A 85 -8.09 16.58 -9.90
CA LEU A 85 -9.22 17.51 -10.14
C LEU A 85 -9.03 18.37 -11.40
N SER A 86 -7.80 18.66 -11.78
CA SER A 86 -7.48 19.43 -13.00
C SER A 86 -7.35 18.57 -14.26
N GLY A 87 -7.43 17.24 -14.14
CA GLY A 87 -7.31 16.30 -15.27
C GLY A 87 -5.92 16.26 -15.91
N LYS A 88 -4.89 16.74 -15.21
CA LYS A 88 -3.50 16.70 -15.68
C LYS A 88 -2.93 15.29 -15.51
N SER A 89 -1.99 14.92 -16.37
CA SER A 89 -1.32 13.61 -16.30
C SER A 89 -0.42 13.53 -15.06
N TYR A 90 -0.52 12.46 -14.27
CA TYR A 90 0.38 12.20 -13.13
C TYR A 90 1.85 12.05 -13.54
N LEU A 91 2.12 11.75 -14.82
CA LEU A 91 3.49 11.71 -15.37
C LEU A 91 4.15 13.08 -15.44
N SER A 92 3.42 14.17 -15.20
CA SER A 92 3.95 15.53 -15.15
C SER A 92 4.17 16.04 -13.72
N LEU A 93 4.08 15.17 -12.70
CA LEU A 93 4.44 15.52 -11.33
C LEU A 93 5.94 15.78 -11.24
N ASP A 94 6.33 16.59 -10.26
CA ASP A 94 7.73 16.74 -9.91
C ASP A 94 8.25 15.43 -9.32
N ASP A 95 9.37 14.94 -9.84
CA ASP A 95 10.02 13.73 -9.36
C ASP A 95 10.49 13.90 -7.90
N ASP A 96 10.76 15.13 -7.48
CA ASP A 96 11.16 15.47 -6.10
C ASP A 96 9.96 15.56 -5.13
N GLY A 97 8.73 15.38 -5.62
CA GLY A 97 7.53 15.37 -4.80
C GLY A 97 7.56 14.26 -3.74
N ALA A 98 7.17 14.57 -2.51
CA ALA A 98 7.29 13.64 -1.38
C ALA A 98 6.63 12.28 -1.63
N VAL A 99 5.42 12.26 -2.20
CA VAL A 99 4.71 11.00 -2.52
C VAL A 99 5.38 10.24 -3.65
N ILE A 100 6.00 10.94 -4.61
CA ILE A 100 6.76 10.32 -5.70
C ILE A 100 8.02 9.65 -5.15
N GLN A 101 8.79 10.36 -4.33
CA GLN A 101 9.97 9.81 -3.65
C GLN A 101 9.61 8.60 -2.76
N GLN A 102 8.54 8.70 -1.97
CA GLN A 102 8.05 7.58 -1.16
C GLN A 102 7.66 6.38 -2.04
N ALA A 103 6.99 6.61 -3.18
CA ALA A 103 6.64 5.55 -4.11
C ALA A 103 7.89 4.88 -4.70
N TYR A 104 8.88 5.65 -5.17
CA TYR A 104 10.15 5.11 -5.65
C TYR A 104 10.88 4.31 -4.57
N GLU A 105 10.91 4.80 -3.34
CA GLU A 105 11.52 4.07 -2.22
C GLU A 105 10.82 2.73 -1.97
N ILE A 106 9.48 2.71 -1.94
CA ILE A 106 8.68 1.50 -1.79
C ILE A 106 8.97 0.50 -2.92
N PHE A 107 8.87 0.95 -4.18
CA PHE A 107 9.03 0.06 -5.33
C PHE A 107 10.47 -0.41 -5.52
N SER A 108 11.48 0.35 -5.11
CA SER A 108 12.88 -0.10 -5.13
C SER A 108 13.16 -1.29 -4.21
N LYS A 109 12.32 -1.48 -3.17
CA LYS A 109 12.41 -2.60 -2.23
C LYS A 109 11.68 -3.84 -2.74
N ILE A 110 10.64 -3.65 -3.55
CA ILE A 110 9.73 -4.72 -4.01
C ILE A 110 10.14 -5.25 -5.40
N ILE A 111 10.51 -4.35 -6.32
CA ILE A 111 10.84 -4.69 -7.70
C ILE A 111 12.35 -4.75 -7.83
N LYS A 112 12.87 -5.93 -8.14
CA LYS A 112 14.30 -6.20 -8.38
C LYS A 112 14.59 -6.46 -9.84
#